data_AF-A0A269PHN9-F1
#
_entry.id   AF-A0A269PHN9-F1
#
_cell.length_a   1.000
_cell.length_b   1.000
_cell.length_c   1.000
_cell.angle_alpha   90.00
_cell.angle_beta   90.00
_cell.angle_gamma   90.00
#
_symmetry.space_group_name_H-M   'P 1'
#
loop_
_entity.id
_entity.type
_entity.pdbx_description
1 polymer ?
#
loop_
_entity_poly.entity_id
_entity_poly.type
_entity_poly.pdbx_seq_one_letter_code
_entity_poly.pdbx_strand_id
1 'polypeptide(L)' 'MKPNPKNYNPSPDYLRELVEKTGLSQSKVAESIGIPSRTFRDYLNGNHKSKAPYPVQYALESLVD' A
#
# COMPACT_ATOMS: atom_id res chain seq x y z
N MET A 1 1.27 -11.61 6.57
CA MET A 1 2.69 -11.69 6.11
C MET A 1 3.63 -11.02 7.10
N LYS A 2 4.92 -11.41 7.16
CA LYS A 2 5.93 -10.72 7.99
C LYS A 2 6.61 -9.59 7.18
N PRO A 3 6.46 -8.31 7.54
CA PRO A 3 7.09 -7.21 6.81
C PRO A 3 8.62 -7.28 6.85
N ASN A 4 9.29 -6.91 5.75
CA ASN A 4 10.74 -6.91 5.66
C ASN A 4 11.29 -5.54 5.17
N PRO A 5 11.98 -4.77 6.03
CA PRO A 5 12.50 -3.45 5.66
C PRO A 5 13.62 -3.45 4.63
N LYS A 6 14.24 -4.61 4.35
CA LYS A 6 15.23 -4.73 3.28
C LYS A 6 14.61 -4.82 1.88
N ASN A 7 13.29 -5.01 1.78
CA ASN A 7 12.58 -5.30 0.53
C ASN A 7 11.63 -4.16 0.13
N TYR A 8 12.07 -2.91 0.19
CA TYR A 8 11.25 -1.79 -0.29
C TYR A 8 10.90 -1.96 -1.78
N ASN A 9 9.61 -2.08 -2.07
CA ASN A 9 9.02 -2.24 -3.39
C ASN A 9 7.83 -1.26 -3.53
N PRO A 10 8.06 -0.05 -4.08
CA PRO A 10 6.99 0.92 -4.31
C PRO A 10 6.21 0.66 -5.61
N SER A 11 6.35 -0.52 -6.22
CA SER A 11 5.62 -0.84 -7.44
C SER A 11 4.11 -0.79 -7.21
N PRO A 12 3.35 -0.04 -8.03
CA PRO A 12 1.90 0.00 -7.92
C PRO A 12 1.25 -1.38 -8.01
N ASP A 13 1.80 -2.27 -8.84
CA ASP A 13 1.30 -3.64 -8.98
C ASP A 13 1.46 -4.43 -7.69
N TYR A 14 2.60 -4.27 -7.00
CA TYR A 14 2.81 -4.90 -5.71
C TYR A 14 1.85 -4.35 -4.65
N LEU A 15 1.67 -3.03 -4.60
CA LEU A 15 0.73 -2.41 -3.66
C LEU A 15 -0.73 -2.87 -3.92
N ARG A 16 -1.13 -3.03 -5.19
CA ARG A 16 -2.44 -3.57 -5.55
C ARG A 16 -2.59 -5.03 -5.12
N GLU A 17 -1.57 -5.85 -5.34
CA GLU A 17 -1.55 -7.25 -4.88
C GLU A 17 -1.72 -7.32 -3.35
N LEU A 18 -1.06 -6.43 -2.60
CA LEU A 18 -1.25 -6.35 -1.14
C LEU A 18 -2.70 -6.00 -0.78
N VAL A 19 -3.28 -4.99 -1.44
CA VAL A 19 -4.69 -4.61 -1.23
C VAL A 19 -5.62 -5.78 -1.51
N GLU A 20 -5.45 -6.48 -2.62
CA GLU A 20 -6.26 -7.64 -2.99
C GLU A 20 -6.21 -8.73 -1.91
N LYS A 21 -5.01 -9.00 -1.37
CA LYS A 21 -4.82 -9.98 -0.29
C LYS A 21 -5.51 -9.61 1.03
N THR A 22 -5.78 -8.32 1.28
CA THR A 22 -6.54 -7.91 2.48
C THR A 22 -8.04 -8.21 2.38
N GLY A 23 -8.58 -8.38 1.17
CA GLY A 23 -10.03 -8.48 0.94
C GLY A 23 -10.82 -7.19 1.23
N LEU A 24 -10.13 -6.08 1.55
CA LEU A 24 -10.74 -4.80 1.87
C LEU A 24 -10.85 -3.91 0.61
N SER A 25 -11.77 -2.94 0.64
CA SER A 25 -11.80 -1.89 -0.38
C SER A 25 -10.60 -0.95 -0.25
N GLN A 26 -10.17 -0.34 -1.35
CA GLN A 26 -9.05 0.63 -1.33
C GLN A 26 -9.28 1.79 -0.34
N SER A 27 -10.53 2.24 -0.18
CA SER A 27 -10.86 3.29 0.79
C SER A 27 -10.71 2.81 2.23
N LYS A 28 -11.10 1.56 2.52
CA LYS A 28 -10.94 0.99 3.86
C LYS A 28 -9.48 0.74 4.20
N VAL A 29 -8.67 0.29 3.23
CA VAL A 29 -7.22 0.17 3.41
C VAL A 29 -6.58 1.52 3.71
N ALA A 30 -6.91 2.58 2.96
CA ALA A 30 -6.39 3.92 3.19
C ALA A 30 -6.72 4.45 4.60
N GLU A 31 -7.97 4.22 5.06
CA GLU A 31 -8.41 4.52 6.42
C GLU A 31 -7.59 3.74 7.46
N SER A 32 -7.44 2.42 7.28
CA SER A 32 -6.71 1.54 8.20
C SER A 32 -5.24 1.91 8.37
N ILE A 33 -4.59 2.40 7.31
CA ILE A 33 -3.18 2.84 7.36
C ILE A 33 -3.01 4.35 7.61
N GLY A 34 -4.11 5.08 7.81
CA GLY A 34 -4.10 6.48 8.23
C GLY A 34 -3.67 7.49 7.17
N ILE A 35 -3.93 7.23 5.88
CA ILE A 35 -3.59 8.18 4.79
C ILE A 35 -4.82 8.60 3.98
N PRO A 36 -4.83 9.79 3.35
CA PRO A 36 -5.94 10.22 2.50
C PRO A 36 -6.15 9.27 1.31
N SER A 37 -7.40 8.91 1.03
CA SER A 37 -7.76 7.99 -0.08
C SER A 37 -7.25 8.46 -1.45
N ARG A 38 -7.14 9.78 -1.66
CA ARG A 38 -6.57 10.35 -2.89
C ARG A 38 -5.08 10.02 -3.01
N THR A 39 -4.31 10.25 -1.95
CA THR A 39 -2.87 9.93 -1.90
C THR A 39 -2.64 8.45 -2.11
N PHE A 40 -3.46 7.60 -1.46
CA PHE A 40 -3.37 6.15 -1.66
C PHE A 40 -3.62 5.75 -3.11
N ARG A 41 -4.65 6.32 -3.74
CA ARG A 41 -4.95 6.08 -5.16
C ARG A 41 -3.81 6.51 -6.08
N ASP A 42 -3.13 7.62 -5.77
CA ASP A 42 -1.97 8.06 -6.55
C ASP A 42 -0.83 7.04 -6.51
N TYR A 43 -0.59 6.43 -5.33
CA TYR A 43 0.37 5.32 -5.19
C TYR A 43 -0.05 4.10 -6.01
N LEU A 44 -1.32 3.70 -5.92
CA LEU A 44 -1.84 2.56 -6.68
C LEU A 44 -1.88 2.81 -8.19
N ASN A 45 -1.93 4.06 -8.66
CA ASN A 45 -1.94 4.37 -10.09
C ASN A 45 -0.53 4.49 -10.70
N GLY A 46 0.53 4.46 -9.87
CA GLY A 46 1.90 4.61 -10.36
C GLY A 46 2.21 5.98 -10.93
N ASN A 47 1.50 7.01 -10.48
CA ASN A 47 1.72 8.35 -10.99
C ASN A 47 3.15 8.79 -10.60
N HIS A 48 4.00 9.07 -11.59
CA HIS A 48 5.47 9.17 -11.47
C HIS A 48 6.01 10.13 -10.39
N LYS A 49 5.17 11.03 -9.86
CA LYS A 49 5.54 12.00 -8.83
C LYS A 49 5.48 11.47 -7.40
N SER A 50 4.87 10.31 -7.17
CA SER A 50 4.54 9.83 -5.82
C SER A 50 4.77 8.33 -5.70
N LYS A 51 6.01 7.90 -5.44
CA LYS A 51 6.25 6.53 -4.96
C LYS A 51 5.74 6.41 -3.52
N ALA A 52 5.05 5.33 -3.20
CA ALA A 52 4.66 5.07 -1.81
C ALA A 52 5.91 4.96 -0.94
N PRO A 53 6.03 5.70 0.17
CA PRO A 53 7.17 5.55 1.07
C PRO A 53 7.09 4.20 1.79
N TYR A 54 8.24 3.68 2.24
CA TYR A 54 8.30 2.37 2.91
C TYR A 54 7.27 2.16 4.04
N PRO A 55 6.94 3.15 4.90
CA PRO A 55 5.89 2.99 5.91
C PRO A 55 4.52 2.59 5.36
N VAL A 56 4.16 3.04 4.15
CA VAL A 56 2.92 2.64 3.48
C VAL A 56 2.98 1.17 3.08
N GLN A 57 4.09 0.73 2.50
CA GLN A 57 4.30 -0.69 2.19
C GLN A 57 4.26 -1.53 3.48
N TYR A 58 5.02 -1.16 4.51
CA TYR A 58 5.05 -1.88 5.78
C TYR A 58 3.65 -2.03 6.40
N ALA A 59 2.85 -0.96 6.37
CA ALA A 59 1.49 -0.99 6.89
C ALA A 59 0.59 -1.93 6.07
N LEU A 60 0.68 -1.90 4.73
CA LEU A 60 -0.03 -2.85 3.88
C LEU A 60 0.42 -4.29 4.13
N GLU A 61 1.72 -4.53 4.26
CA GLU A 61 2.26 -5.85 4.54
C GLU A 61 1.76 -6.40 5.88
N SER A 62 1.56 -5.51 6.86
CA SER A 62 1.03 -5.84 8.18
C SER A 62 -0.47 -6.11 8.19
N LEU A 63 -1.22 -5.65 7.19
CA LEU A 63 -2.67 -5.88 7.06
C LEU A 63 -3.01 -7.20 6.35
N VAL A 64 -2.07 -7.75 5.59
CA VAL A 64 -2.22 -9.07 4.96
C VAL A 64 -1.90 -10.13 6.00
N ASP A 65 -2.76 -11.14 6.15
CA ASP A 65 -2.53 -12.29 7.04
C ASP A 65 -1.29 -13.11 6.64
#